data_AF-A0A439KNU6-F1
#
_entry.id   AF-A0A439KNU6-F1
#
_cell.length_a   1.000
_cell.length_b   1.000
_cell.length_c   1.000
_cell.angle_alpha   90.00
_cell.angle_beta   90.00
_cell.angle_gamma   90.00
#
_symmetry.space_group_name_H-M   'P 1'
#
loop_
_entity.id
_entity.type
_entity.pdbx_description
1 polymer ?
#
loop_
_entity_poly.entity_id
_entity_poly.type
_entity_poly.pdbx_seq_one_letter_code
_entity_poly.pdbx_strand_id
1 'polypeptide(L)' 'MSSPVLVNRTILDSDVAEIRGVRLGGDLSDAAIAAINQLLLKHKEHLDDAEQELFARRLGDLVPHPTQGP' A
#
# COMPACT_ATOMS: atom_id res chain seq x y z
N MET A 1 -1.70 -27.49 0.06
CA MET A 1 -2.49 -26.42 -0.57
C MET A 1 -3.27 -25.71 0.53
N SER A 2 -2.86 -24.51 0.92
CA SER A 2 -3.65 -23.65 1.80
C SER A 2 -3.87 -22.35 1.05
N SER A 3 -5.09 -22.10 0.61
CA SER A 3 -5.46 -20.82 0.02
C SER A 3 -5.20 -19.72 1.04
N PRO A 4 -4.53 -18.61 0.67
CA PRO A 4 -4.37 -17.50 1.59
C PRO A 4 -5.74 -16.98 2.00
N VAL A 5 -5.98 -16.87 3.30
CA VAL A 5 -7.21 -16.28 3.84
C VAL A 5 -7.04 -14.77 3.75
N LEU A 6 -7.58 -14.16 2.70
CA LEU A 6 -7.64 -12.71 2.55
C LEU A 6 -8.68 -12.16 3.53
N VAL A 7 -8.22 -11.78 4.72
CA VAL A 7 -9.06 -11.10 5.72
C VAL A 7 -9.09 -9.62 5.36
N ASN A 8 -10.07 -9.20 4.55
CA ASN A 8 -10.33 -7.78 4.37
C ASN A 8 -11.05 -7.23 5.61
N ARG A 9 -10.27 -6.79 6.60
CA ARG A 9 -10.80 -6.05 7.73
C ARG A 9 -10.55 -4.57 7.46
N THR A 10 -11.60 -3.85 7.06
CA THR A 10 -11.56 -2.39 7.03
C THR A 10 -11.25 -1.91 8.45
N ILE A 11 -10.08 -1.33 8.63
CA ILE A 11 -9.76 -0.59 9.85
C ILE A 11 -10.55 0.71 9.70
N LEU A 12 -11.66 0.86 10.42
CA LEU A 12 -12.51 2.07 10.58
C LEU A 12 -12.16 3.25 9.63
N ASP A 13 -13.03 3.53 8.64
CA ASP A 13 -13.00 4.71 7.74
C ASP A 13 -11.64 5.07 7.11
N SER A 14 -10.78 4.08 6.81
CA SER A 14 -9.49 4.34 6.18
C SER A 14 -9.29 3.59 4.86
N ASP A 15 -8.59 4.23 3.91
CA ASP A 15 -8.16 3.68 2.62
C ASP A 15 -7.06 2.62 2.74
N VAL A 16 -7.00 1.91 3.86
CA VAL A 16 -5.97 0.92 4.16
C VAL A 16 -6.59 -0.47 4.20
N ALA A 17 -5.92 -1.44 3.57
CA ALA A 17 -6.28 -2.85 3.64
C ALA A 17 -5.17 -3.67 4.30
N GLU A 18 -5.55 -4.54 5.23
CA GLU A 18 -4.62 -5.51 5.84
C GLU A 18 -4.68 -6.85 5.09
N ILE A 19 -3.52 -7.43 4.78
CA ILE A 19 -3.40 -8.77 4.17
C ILE A 19 -2.62 -9.67 5.13
N ARG A 20 -3.20 -10.82 5.50
CA ARG A 20 -2.62 -11.79 6.45
C ARG A 20 -2.47 -13.17 5.82
N GLY A 21 -1.60 -14.00 6.43
CA GLY A 21 -1.41 -15.39 6.01
C GLY A 21 -0.67 -15.57 4.68
N VAL A 22 -0.01 -14.51 4.20
CA VAL A 22 0.82 -14.53 2.99
C VAL A 22 2.28 -14.45 3.39
N ARG A 23 3.12 -15.37 2.88
CA ARG A 23 4.57 -15.24 2.98
C ARG A 23 5.05 -14.43 1.78
N LEU A 24 5.60 -13.24 2.01
CA LEU A 24 6.09 -12.32 0.97
C LEU A 24 7.45 -12.75 0.39
N GLY A 25 7.58 -14.03 0.03
CA GLY A 25 8.79 -14.61 -0.56
C GLY A 25 8.59 -16.10 -0.87
N GLY A 26 9.18 -16.55 -1.98
CA GLY A 26 8.90 -17.86 -2.60
C GLY A 26 7.89 -17.73 -3.77
N ASP A 27 7.39 -18.86 -4.28
CA ASP A 27 6.36 -18.90 -5.33
C ASP A 27 5.00 -18.48 -4.78
N LEU A 28 4.73 -17.19 -4.80
CA LEU A 28 3.38 -16.66 -4.74
C LEU A 28 2.64 -17.10 -6.01
N SER A 29 1.47 -17.71 -5.86
CA SER A 29 0.66 -18.07 -7.02
C SER A 29 0.16 -16.81 -7.73
N ASP A 30 0.01 -16.88 -9.05
CA ASP A 30 -0.55 -15.79 -9.86
C ASP A 30 -1.92 -15.33 -9.35
N ALA A 31 -2.73 -16.27 -8.83
CA ALA A 31 -4.01 -15.97 -8.22
C ALA A 31 -3.88 -15.10 -6.96
N ALA A 32 -2.86 -15.36 -6.11
CA ALA A 32 -2.59 -14.53 -4.94
C ALA A 32 -2.11 -13.14 -5.35
N ILE A 33 -1.24 -13.03 -6.35
CA ILE A 33 -0.76 -11.75 -6.89
C ILE A 33 -1.92 -10.94 -7.47
N ALA A 34 -2.78 -11.56 -8.27
CA ALA A 34 -3.95 -10.89 -8.85
C ALA A 34 -4.88 -10.33 -7.76
N ALA A 35 -5.13 -11.10 -6.71
CA ALA A 35 -5.96 -10.65 -5.59
C ALA A 35 -5.34 -9.47 -4.83
N ILE A 36 -4.02 -9.51 -4.58
CA ILE A 36 -3.29 -8.39 -3.96
C ILE A 36 -3.39 -7.13 -4.84
N ASN A 37 -3.19 -7.25 -6.15
CA ASN A 37 -3.27 -6.10 -7.07
C ASN A 37 -4.66 -5.46 -7.10
N GLN A 38 -5.72 -6.26 -7.07
CA GLN A 38 -7.10 -5.73 -7.01
C GLN A 38 -7.34 -4.97 -5.70
N LEU A 39 -6.85 -5.49 -4.58
CA LEU A 39 -6.89 -4.82 -3.29
C LEU A 39 -6.10 -3.50 -3.32
N LEU A 40 -4.89 -3.51 -3.88
CA LEU A 40 -4.09 -2.30 -4.03
C LEU A 40 -4.85 -1.25 -4.83
N LEU A 41 -5.31 -1.58 -6.05
CA LEU A 41 -6.03 -0.63 -6.92
C LEU A 41 -7.27 -0.03 -6.27
N LYS A 42 -7.98 -0.81 -5.45
CA LYS A 42 -9.16 -0.34 -4.72
C LYS A 42 -8.83 0.69 -3.63
N HIS A 43 -7.63 0.62 -3.07
CA HIS A 43 -7.20 1.38 -1.90
C HIS A 43 -6.04 2.35 -2.19
N LYS A 44 -5.76 2.64 -3.48
CA LYS A 44 -4.80 3.67 -3.84
C LYS A 44 -5.42 5.04 -3.63
N GLU A 45 -5.06 5.69 -2.54
CA GLU A 45 -5.18 7.12 -2.38
C GLU A 45 -4.18 7.80 -3.35
N HIS A 46 -4.70 8.67 -4.22
CA HIS A 46 -3.89 9.48 -5.12
C HIS A 46 -3.84 10.90 -4.57
N LEU A 47 -2.84 11.21 -3.74
CA LEU A 47 -2.34 12.57 -3.69
C LEU A 47 -1.35 12.71 -4.84
N ASP A 48 -1.52 13.71 -5.69
CA ASP A 48 -0.46 14.07 -6.62
C ASP A 48 0.78 14.59 -5.85
N ASP A 49 1.91 14.76 -6.54
CA ASP A 49 3.15 15.19 -5.88
C ASP A 49 2.96 16.51 -5.10
N ALA A 50 2.14 17.44 -5.61
CA ALA A 50 1.89 18.72 -4.95
C ALA A 50 1.00 18.57 -3.72
N GLU A 51 -0.05 17.74 -3.80
CA GLU A 51 -0.92 17.43 -2.68
C GLU A 51 -0.16 16.68 -1.57
N GLN A 52 0.75 15.77 -1.95
CA GLN A 52 1.61 15.06 -1.04
C GLN A 52 2.58 16.02 -0.32
N GLU A 53 3.22 16.95 -1.04
CA GLU A 53 4.10 17.96 -0.44
C GLU A 53 3.34 18.91 0.50
N LEU A 54 2.15 19.38 0.10
CA LEU A 54 1.33 20.27 0.91
C LEU A 54 0.88 19.61 2.22
N PHE A 55 0.54 18.32 2.16
CA PHE A 55 0.24 17.55 3.36
C PHE A 55 1.49 17.37 4.23
N ALA A 56 2.62 16.96 3.65
CA ALA A 56 3.86 16.73 4.37
C ALA A 56 4.37 17.99 5.09
N ARG A 57 4.21 19.19 4.50
CA ARG A 57 4.52 20.48 5.15
C ARG A 57 3.72 20.76 6.42
N ARG A 58 2.56 20.11 6.62
CA ARG A 58 1.80 20.21 7.88
C ARG A 58 2.42 19.39 9.01
N LEU A 59 3.25 18.41 8.67
CA LEU A 59 3.91 17.52 9.62
C LEU A 59 5.34 17.96 9.96
N GLY A 60 5.95 18.81 9.12
CA GLY A 60 7.27 19.39 9.35
C GLY A 60 7.97 19.81 8.07
N ASP A 61 9.28 20.05 8.16
CA ASP A 61 10.11 20.40 7.01
C ASP A 61 10.30 19.21 6.07
N LEU A 62 10.24 19.47 4.76
CA LEU A 62 10.45 18.45 3.74
C LEU A 62 11.93 18.07 3.68
N VAL A 63 12.20 16.76 3.71
CA VAL A 63 13.53 16.20 3.45
C VAL A 63 13.52 15.56 2.07
N PRO A 64 14.41 15.97 1.15
CA PRO A 64 14.46 15.42 -0.19
C PRO A 64 14.78 13.91 -0.16
N HIS A 65 14.19 13.15 -1.10
CA HIS A 65 14.39 11.71 -1.16
C HIS A 65 15.86 11.39 -1.46
N PRO A 66 16.50 10.42 -0.79
CA PRO A 66 17.95 10.17 -0.88
C PRO A 66 18.48 9.86 -2.30
N THR A 67 17.60 9.46 -3.21
CA THR A 67 17.95 9.15 -4.61
C THR A 67 17.80 10.32 -5.57
N GLN A 68 17.35 11.49 -5.11
CA GLN A 68 17.18 12.68 -5.97
C GLN A 68 18.51 13.40 -6.26
N GLY A 69 19.61 13.04 -5.58
CA GLY A 69 20.89 13.75 -5.68
C GLY A 69 20.84 15.15 -5.04
N PRO A 70 21.99 15.84 -4.91
CA PRO A 70 22.05 17.23 -4.48
C PRO A 70 21.46 18.19 -5.52
#